data_AF-A0A6B3F9F7-F1
#
_entry.id   AF-A0A6B3F9F7-F1
#
_cell.length_a   1.000
_cell.length_b   1.000
_cell.length_c   1.000
_cell.angle_alpha   90.00
_cell.angle_beta   90.00
_cell.angle_gamma   90.00
#
_symmetry.space_group_name_H-M   'P 1'
#
loop_
_entity.id
_entity.type
_entity.pdbx_description
1 polymer ?
#
loop_
_entity_poly.entity_id
_entity_poly.type
_entity_poly.pdbx_seq_one_letter_code
_entity_poly.pdbx_strand_id
1 'polypeptide(L)'
;SPVERTERRINEVALPSAWPDYDFLLSGTVHWWPLAPPGSSDVIGNPGGLAVETVLERARAITERREPGRVSFVRHEVSGALSTMRPDRSGHVRAMAEDIRLTLRPHDQERLERLAELRKRKAVWEHERTHEQS
;
A
#
# COMPACT_ATOMS: atom_id res chain seq x y z
N SER A 1 15.61 -1.56 29.28
CA SER A 1 14.70 -2.72 29.18
C SER A 1 14.37 -2.97 27.72
N PRO A 2 14.28 -4.22 27.25
CA PRO A 2 13.80 -4.48 25.90
C PRO A 2 12.33 -4.03 25.82
N VAL A 3 12.03 -3.17 24.85
CA VAL A 3 10.64 -2.74 24.59
C VAL A 3 9.95 -3.92 23.92
N GLU A 4 8.89 -4.47 24.54
CA GLU A 4 8.11 -5.56 23.97
C GLU A 4 7.44 -5.06 22.68
N ARG A 5 7.95 -5.54 21.54
CA ARG A 5 7.44 -5.22 20.21
C ARG A 5 6.13 -5.98 20.02
N THR A 6 5.03 -5.26 20.00
CA THR A 6 3.70 -5.84 19.77
C THR A 6 3.44 -5.93 18.27
N GLU A 7 2.74 -6.98 17.83
CA GLU A 7 2.48 -7.24 16.41
C GLU A 7 1.02 -7.56 16.10
N ARG A 8 0.61 -7.28 14.85
CA ARG A 8 -0.71 -7.60 14.30
C ARG A 8 -0.64 -7.77 12.79
N ARG A 9 -1.19 -8.86 12.28
CA ARG A 9 -1.30 -9.08 10.83
C ARG A 9 -2.49 -8.34 10.24
N ILE A 10 -2.29 -7.78 9.06
CA ILE A 10 -3.35 -7.28 8.17
C ILE A 10 -3.37 -8.16 6.91
N ASN A 11 -4.57 -8.50 6.45
CA ASN A 11 -4.76 -9.36 5.28
C ASN A 11 -5.72 -8.68 4.31
N GLU A 12 -5.24 -8.52 3.08
CA GLU A 12 -6.01 -8.04 1.91
C GLU A 12 -6.87 -6.79 2.17
N VAL A 13 -6.32 -5.82 2.91
CA VAL A 13 -6.99 -4.54 3.16
C VAL A 13 -6.99 -3.72 1.88
N ALA A 14 -8.18 -3.35 1.40
CA ALA A 14 -8.33 -2.54 0.19
C ALA A 14 -7.85 -1.10 0.41
N LEU A 15 -6.99 -0.63 -0.50
CA LEU A 15 -6.48 0.73 -0.57
C LEU A 15 -6.75 1.29 -1.98
N PRO A 16 -7.23 2.54 -2.08
CA PRO A 16 -7.54 3.13 -3.38
C PRO A 16 -6.28 3.25 -4.24
N SER A 17 -6.43 3.03 -5.54
CA SER A 17 -5.44 3.41 -6.56
C SER A 17 -5.79 4.78 -7.18
N ALA A 18 -4.98 5.24 -8.15
CA ALA A 18 -5.29 6.42 -8.94
C ALA A 18 -6.45 6.21 -9.93
N TRP A 19 -6.83 4.96 -10.23
CA TRP A 19 -7.92 4.64 -11.14
C TRP A 19 -9.16 4.27 -10.33
N PRO A 20 -10.33 4.91 -10.59
CA PRO A 20 -11.59 4.48 -10.01
C PRO A 20 -11.81 2.99 -10.26
N ASP A 21 -12.39 2.30 -9.28
CA ASP A 21 -12.74 0.86 -9.32
C ASP A 21 -11.55 -0.13 -9.29
N TYR A 22 -10.32 0.35 -9.10
CA TYR A 22 -9.15 -0.52 -8.86
C TYR A 22 -8.57 -0.26 -7.48
N ASP A 23 -8.67 -1.26 -6.60
CA ASP A 23 -8.04 -1.24 -5.29
C ASP A 23 -6.78 -2.09 -5.27
N PHE A 24 -5.74 -1.59 -4.61
CA PHE A 24 -4.65 -2.43 -4.15
C PHE A 24 -5.07 -3.17 -2.87
N LEU A 25 -4.72 -4.45 -2.77
CA LEU A 25 -4.94 -5.26 -1.58
C LEU A 25 -3.63 -5.35 -0.80
N LEU A 26 -3.57 -4.72 0.36
CA LEU A 26 -2.41 -4.69 1.24
C LEU A 26 -2.48 -5.83 2.27
N SER A 27 -1.41 -6.58 2.39
CA SER A 27 -1.19 -7.51 3.51
C SER A 27 0.19 -7.28 4.12
N GLY A 28 0.36 -7.62 5.39
CA GLY A 28 1.64 -7.49 6.08
C GLY A 28 1.52 -7.63 7.59
N THR A 29 2.63 -7.42 8.28
CA THR A 29 2.70 -7.46 9.74
C THR A 29 2.97 -6.06 10.26
N VAL A 30 2.02 -5.51 11.01
CA VAL A 30 2.12 -4.22 11.68
C VAL A 30 2.78 -4.41 13.03
N HIS A 31 3.75 -3.57 13.34
CA HIS A 31 4.47 -3.56 14.61
C HIS A 31 4.34 -2.20 15.26
N TRP A 32 4.16 -2.16 16.59
CA TRP A 32 4.06 -0.90 17.31
C TRP A 32 4.69 -0.93 18.70
N TRP A 33 4.89 0.29 19.21
CA TRP A 33 5.17 0.55 20.62
C TRP A 33 4.21 1.64 21.12
N PRO A 34 3.60 1.45 22.30
CA PRO A 34 2.90 2.54 22.97
C PRO A 34 3.85 3.69 23.26
N LEU A 35 3.40 4.91 23.01
CA LEU A 35 3.99 6.12 23.57
C LEU A 35 3.16 6.48 24.80
N ALA A 36 3.81 6.86 25.89
CA ALA A 36 3.13 7.54 26.98
C ALA A 36 3.11 9.04 26.65
N PRO A 37 1.97 9.61 26.23
CA PRO A 37 1.92 11.04 25.97
C PRO A 37 2.19 11.77 27.29
N PRO A 38 3.06 12.80 27.31
CA PRO A 38 3.31 13.54 28.52
C PRO A 38 2.02 14.24 28.99
N GLY A 39 1.52 13.85 30.17
CA GLY A 39 0.36 14.48 30.82
C GLY A 39 -1.02 13.99 30.38
N SER A 40 -1.14 12.94 29.55
CA SER A 40 -2.45 12.41 29.17
C SER A 40 -3.02 11.44 30.20
N SER A 41 -4.28 11.64 30.59
CA SER A 41 -5.10 10.64 31.30
C SER A 41 -5.80 9.66 30.36
N ASP A 42 -5.62 9.83 29.04
CA ASP A 42 -6.31 9.04 28.03
C ASP A 42 -5.80 7.60 28.01
N VAL A 43 -6.69 6.67 28.36
CA VAL A 43 -6.41 5.24 28.29
C VAL A 43 -6.72 4.76 26.88
N ILE A 44 -5.69 4.47 26.08
CA ILE A 44 -5.88 3.83 24.78
C ILE A 44 -6.36 2.39 25.01
N GLY A 45 -7.63 2.12 24.71
CA GLY A 45 -8.19 0.77 24.84
C GLY A 45 -7.69 -0.25 23.81
N ASN A 46 -7.24 0.19 22.63
CA ASN A 46 -6.77 -0.68 21.54
C ASN A 46 -5.59 -0.06 20.75
N PRO A 47 -4.36 -0.07 21.30
CA PRO A 47 -3.19 0.50 20.62
C PRO A 47 -2.87 -0.19 19.28
N GLY A 48 -3.18 -1.48 19.15
CA GLY A 48 -2.99 -2.19 17.87
C GLY A 48 -3.95 -1.71 16.77
N GLY A 49 -5.14 -1.21 17.13
CA GLY A 49 -6.08 -0.62 16.15
C GLY A 49 -5.52 0.68 15.58
N LEU A 50 -5.05 1.55 16.46
CA LEU A 50 -4.41 2.82 16.10
C LEU A 50 -3.13 2.60 15.27
N ALA A 51 -2.33 1.58 15.62
CA ALA A 51 -1.16 1.21 14.84
C ALA A 51 -1.50 0.78 13.41
N VAL A 52 -2.55 -0.04 13.23
CA VAL A 52 -3.03 -0.45 11.91
C VAL A 52 -3.51 0.76 11.11
N GLU A 53 -4.34 1.63 11.71
CA GLU A 53 -4.81 2.86 11.06
C GLU A 53 -3.62 3.72 10.58
N THR A 54 -2.63 3.94 11.43
CA THR A 54 -1.42 4.71 11.09
C THR A 54 -0.67 4.14 9.90
N VAL A 55 -0.55 2.82 9.81
CA VAL A 55 0.07 2.13 8.68
C VAL A 55 -0.78 2.27 7.41
N LEU A 56 -2.10 2.08 7.52
CA LEU A 56 -3.02 2.19 6.39
C LEU A 56 -3.07 3.61 5.83
N GLU A 57 -3.06 4.65 6.66
CA GLU A 57 -3.01 6.04 6.20
C GLU A 57 -1.74 6.34 5.40
N ARG A 58 -0.58 5.86 5.87
CA ARG A 58 0.70 6.02 5.16
C ARG A 58 0.71 5.27 3.84
N ALA A 59 0.18 4.06 3.81
CA ALA A 59 0.06 3.28 2.59
C ALA A 59 -0.89 3.95 1.60
N ARG A 60 -2.08 4.39 2.05
CA ARG A 60 -3.09 5.09 1.25
C ARG A 60 -2.53 6.33 0.58
N ALA A 61 -1.79 7.15 1.33
CA ALA A 61 -1.17 8.36 0.79
C ALA A 61 -0.26 8.08 -0.41
N ILE A 62 0.29 6.87 -0.52
CA ILE A 62 1.06 6.45 -1.69
C ILE A 62 0.13 5.90 -2.77
N THR A 63 -0.68 4.90 -2.43
CA THR A 63 -1.45 4.13 -3.41
C THR A 63 -2.46 4.96 -4.19
N GLU A 64 -3.10 5.95 -3.56
CA GLU A 64 -4.14 6.77 -4.20
C GLU A 64 -3.61 7.61 -5.39
N ARG A 65 -2.28 7.73 -5.50
CA ARG A 65 -1.57 8.45 -6.57
C ARG A 65 -0.85 7.50 -7.52
N ARG A 66 -1.12 6.19 -7.48
CA ARG A 66 -0.42 5.18 -8.27
C ARG A 66 -1.39 4.44 -9.17
N GLU A 67 -0.99 4.27 -10.42
CA GLU A 67 -1.73 3.46 -11.37
C GLU A 67 -1.63 1.97 -10.98
N PRO A 68 -2.74 1.21 -11.07
CA PRO A 68 -2.78 -0.19 -10.67
C PRO A 68 -1.90 -1.08 -11.55
N GLY A 69 -1.58 -0.67 -12.79
CA GLY A 69 -0.75 -1.45 -13.72
C GLY A 69 0.72 -1.65 -13.30
N ARG A 70 1.20 -0.99 -12.23
CA ARG A 70 2.60 -1.07 -11.76
C ARG A 70 2.73 -1.65 -10.35
N VAL A 71 1.91 -2.64 -9.99
CA VAL A 71 1.80 -3.22 -8.64
C VAL A 71 3.16 -3.51 -7.98
N SER A 72 4.09 -4.15 -8.70
CA SER A 72 5.42 -4.52 -8.15
C SER A 72 6.23 -3.30 -7.71
N PHE A 73 6.21 -2.22 -8.49
CA PHE A 73 6.88 -0.97 -8.15
C PHE A 73 6.22 -0.30 -6.94
N VAL A 74 4.89 -0.21 -6.94
CA VAL A 74 4.12 0.37 -5.83
C VAL A 74 4.33 -0.41 -4.54
N ARG A 75 4.42 -1.74 -4.61
CA ARG A 75 4.79 -2.59 -3.47
C ARG A 75 6.10 -2.15 -2.84
N HIS A 76 7.17 -1.98 -3.63
CA HIS A 76 8.47 -1.57 -3.08
C HIS A 76 8.43 -0.19 -2.44
N GLU A 77 7.69 0.74 -3.04
CA GLU A 77 7.50 2.08 -2.49
C GLU A 77 6.77 2.03 -1.14
N VAL A 78 5.66 1.28 -1.06
CA VAL A 78 4.89 1.09 0.17
C VAL A 78 5.74 0.38 1.23
N SER A 79 6.46 -0.70 0.87
CA SER A 79 7.38 -1.40 1.79
C SER A 79 8.43 -0.45 2.39
N GLY A 80 9.08 0.35 1.54
CA GLY A 80 10.07 1.34 1.98
C GLY A 80 9.45 2.38 2.91
N ALA A 81 8.29 2.92 2.52
CA ALA A 81 7.59 3.92 3.30
C ALA A 81 7.11 3.41 4.66
N LEU A 82 6.72 2.13 4.78
CA LEU A 82 6.22 1.52 6.01
C LEU A 82 7.31 0.94 6.92
N SER A 83 8.54 0.76 6.42
CA SER A 83 9.67 0.16 7.15
C SER A 83 10.14 0.95 8.38
N THR A 84 9.75 2.22 8.52
CA THR A 84 10.20 3.09 9.61
C THR A 84 9.12 3.26 10.67
N MET A 85 9.50 3.15 11.95
CA MET A 85 8.65 3.45 13.10
C MET A 85 8.33 4.94 13.19
N ARG A 86 7.08 5.31 12.87
CA ARG A 86 6.59 6.69 12.93
C ARG A 86 5.41 6.81 13.90
N PRO A 87 5.29 7.94 14.61
CA PRO A 87 4.15 8.18 15.49
C PRO A 87 2.85 8.27 14.69
N ASP A 88 1.75 7.87 15.31
CA ASP A 88 0.41 8.23 14.84
C ASP A 88 0.13 9.73 15.09
N ARG A 89 -0.97 10.25 14.54
CA ARG A 89 -1.32 11.68 14.64
C ARG A 89 -1.54 12.16 16.08
N SER A 90 -2.01 11.28 16.95
CA SER A 90 -2.30 11.59 18.34
C SER A 90 -1.10 11.34 19.28
N GLY A 91 0.03 10.83 18.76
CA GLY A 91 1.27 10.66 19.51
C GLY A 91 1.21 9.56 20.57
N HIS A 92 0.30 8.61 20.39
CA HIS A 92 -0.09 7.56 21.31
C HIS A 92 0.61 6.22 21.01
N VAL A 93 0.98 5.98 19.76
CA VAL A 93 1.75 4.81 19.32
C VAL A 93 2.78 5.21 18.27
N ARG A 94 3.89 4.47 18.16
CA ARG A 94 4.73 4.45 16.96
C ARG A 94 4.49 3.15 16.23
N ALA A 95 4.26 3.22 14.92
CA ALA A 95 3.96 2.07 14.09
C ALA A 95 4.86 1.96 12.86
N MET A 96 5.15 0.73 12.46
CA MET A 96 5.78 0.33 11.20
C MET A 96 5.08 -0.92 10.67
N ALA A 97 5.41 -1.32 9.45
CA ALA A 97 5.02 -2.63 8.94
C ALA A 97 6.13 -3.29 8.12
N GLU A 98 6.15 -4.61 8.15
CA GLU A 98 7.04 -5.48 7.38
C GLU A 98 6.25 -6.58 6.67
N ASP A 99 6.93 -7.44 5.90
CA ASP A 99 6.32 -8.52 5.10
C ASP A 99 5.20 -8.04 4.17
N ILE A 100 5.39 -6.83 3.64
CA ILE A 100 4.39 -6.16 2.80
C ILE A 100 4.18 -6.93 1.50
N ARG A 101 2.93 -7.34 1.29
CA ARG A 101 2.41 -7.80 0.01
C ARG A 101 1.37 -6.81 -0.48
N LEU A 102 1.46 -6.48 -1.77
CA LEU A 102 0.51 -5.63 -2.46
C LEU A 102 0.09 -6.36 -3.73
N THR A 103 -1.22 -6.59 -3.87
CA THR A 103 -1.80 -7.26 -5.04
C THR A 103 -2.98 -6.44 -5.57
N LEU A 104 -3.57 -6.88 -6.68
CA LEU A 104 -4.89 -6.45 -7.12
C LEU A 104 -5.84 -7.63 -6.98
N ARG A 105 -7.15 -7.38 -7.08
CA ARG A 105 -8.10 -8.48 -7.29
C ARG A 105 -7.73 -9.23 -8.57
N PRO A 106 -7.82 -10.57 -8.60
CA PRO A 106 -7.40 -11.35 -9.77
C PRO A 106 -8.04 -10.89 -11.08
N HIS A 107 -9.34 -10.57 -11.05
CA HIS A 107 -10.07 -10.08 -12.22
C HIS A 107 -9.58 -8.70 -12.72
N ASP A 108 -9.16 -7.83 -11.80
CA ASP A 108 -8.65 -6.50 -12.15
C ASP A 108 -7.25 -6.61 -12.75
N GLN A 109 -6.41 -7.51 -12.22
CA GLN A 109 -5.12 -7.82 -12.80
C GLN A 109 -5.27 -8.34 -14.24
N GLU A 110 -6.13 -9.33 -14.45
CA GLU A 110 -6.39 -9.89 -15.78
C GLU A 110 -6.88 -8.83 -16.78
N ARG A 111 -7.78 -7.95 -16.33
CA ARG A 111 -8.29 -6.85 -17.16
C ARG A 111 -7.17 -5.89 -17.56
N LEU A 112 -6.27 -5.53 -16.65
CA LEU A 112 -5.14 -4.64 -16.93
C LEU A 112 -4.13 -5.27 -17.89
N GLU A 113 -3.87 -6.57 -17.75
CA GLU A 113 -2.99 -7.33 -18.64
C GLU A 113 -3.54 -7.32 -20.08
N ARG A 114 -4.84 -7.62 -20.26
CA ARG A 114 -5.51 -7.54 -21.58
C ARG A 114 -5.44 -6.15 -22.20
N LEU A 115 -5.64 -5.10 -21.39
CA LEU A 115 -5.52 -3.71 -21.86
C LEU A 115 -4.08 -3.37 -22.30
N ALA A 116 -3.07 -3.86 -21.58
CA ALA A 116 -1.68 -3.66 -21.95
C ALA A 116 -1.34 -4.37 -23.27
N GLU A 117 -1.84 -5.60 -23.49
CA GLU A 117 -1.66 -6.34 -24.74
C GLU A 117 -2.30 -5.64 -25.94
N LEU A 118 -3.52 -5.11 -25.78
CA LEU A 118 -4.19 -4.36 -26.84
C LEU A 118 -3.41 -3.09 -27.23
N ARG A 119 -2.86 -2.36 -26.26
CA ARG A 119 -2.01 -1.18 -26.52
C ARG A 119 -0.74 -1.55 -27.29
N LYS A 120 -0.07 -2.64 -26.91
CA LYS A 120 1.13 -3.13 -27.59
C LYS A 120 0.81 -3.52 -29.04
N ARG A 121 -0.27 -4.27 -29.27
CA ARG A 121 -0.69 -4.68 -30.63
C ARG A 121 -0.99 -3.48 -31.53
N LYS A 122 -1.70 -2.48 -31.01
CA LYS A 122 -1.98 -1.24 -31.77
C LYS A 122 -0.70 -0.50 -32.13
N ALA A 123 0.25 -0.38 -31.19
CA ALA A 123 1.54 0.27 -31.44
C ALA A 123 2.37 -0.44 -32.52
N VAL A 124 2.36 -1.78 -32.54
CA VAL A 124 3.00 -2.57 -33.60
C VAL A 124 2.37 -2.28 -34.97
N TRP A 125 1.04 -2.30 -35.06
CA TRP A 125 0.33 -2.06 -36.32
C TRP A 125 0.54 -0.64 -36.88
N GLU A 126 0.55 0.39 -36.02
CA GLU A 126 0.83 1.77 -36.43
C GLU A 126 2.28 1.94 -36.92
N HIS A 127 3.22 1.23 -36.31
CA HIS A 127 4.61 1.22 -36.73
C HIS A 127 4.79 0.54 -38.09
N GLU A 128 4.18 -0.63 -38.30
CA GLU A 128 4.24 -1.38 -39.56
C GLU A 128 3.65 -0.58 -40.73
N ARG A 129 2.51 0.09 -40.53
CA ARG A 129 1.86 0.95 -41.54
C ARG A 129 2.69 2.16 -41.95
N THR A 130 3.52 2.69 -41.05
CA THR A 130 4.41 3.83 -41.34
C THR A 130 5.60 3.39 -42.19
N HIS A 131 6.05 2.14 -42.07
CA HIS A 131 7.15 1.58 -42.84
C HIS A 131 6.76 1.07 -44.23
N GLU A 132 5.48 0.73 -44.48
CA GLU A 132 4.99 0.34 -45.80
C GLU A 132 4.71 1.54 -46.75
N GLN A 133 4.73 2.78 -46.24
CA GLN A 133 4.48 4.00 -47.00
C GLN A 133 5.75 4.82 -47.33
N SER A 134 6.95 4.27 -47.08
CA SER A 134 8.25 4.89 -47.42
C SER A 134 8.97 4.14 -48.55
#